data_AF-G2YH79-F1
#
_entry.id   AF-G2YH79-F1
#
_cell.length_a   1.000
_cell.length_b   1.000
_cell.length_c   1.000
_cell.angle_alpha   90.00
_cell.angle_beta   90.00
_cell.angle_gamma   90.00
#
_symmetry.space_group_name_H-M   'P 1'
#
loop_
_entity.id
_entity.type
_entity.pdbx_description
1 polymer ?
#
loop_
_entity_poly.entity_id
_entity_poly.type
_entity_poly.pdbx_seq_one_letter_code
_entity_poly.pdbx_strand_id
1 'polypeptide(L)'
;MVESTLNLSQIEKDLSKNALIKDAIIIEQDDGAIKAFITLKPLVDPKAENRQVKLWRTMFDKGMYATIKNKPSSTIGRDFTGWVCQYNSIPLDIAEMNEWLDDTIHQILTTHGEDHSLDVLELGTGSGMILFNLIPNLRCYHGLDPSPNAIDFVAATARSVPSLEGRLHLYQGTALDFHLLKEATPTLAIINSVAQYFPSSNYLVNVIQGLLDLNTVSTIFFGDMRSFALEPEFCISKALSQFGENVSKDDLRNELGKPHSEFLVDPAFFTSLVERLPGKIASVEILPKHMKASNELVQYRYSAVIHVKDSHSQVPMIQSQDWIDFSQQNLNRESLCSLLSTTSEDVVAISNIPYSKTIFEREVLSSLQISDEKPDWLSNVRVNSQKIPSLSALDLDLIAEETGFEVKSSCARQFSQKGGLDAIFYRNSALGKQFRFPVDHVGRKWECFANEPLKGKKIQVKAGGNLPQAVLDVLKTQGLEGRCDVVVLEELPVKEGMVDHEVLKKMR
;
A
#
# COMPACT_ATOMS: atom_id res chain seq x y z
N MET A 1 26.30 -11.19 -54.74
CA MET A 1 25.22 -10.49 -54.00
C MET A 1 25.83 -10.10 -52.67
N VAL A 2 25.87 -8.81 -52.38
CA VAL A 2 26.43 -8.28 -51.12
C VAL A 2 25.42 -8.59 -50.02
N GLU A 3 25.76 -9.46 -49.07
CA GLU A 3 25.03 -9.58 -47.82
C GLU A 3 25.13 -8.23 -47.11
N SER A 4 24.04 -7.46 -47.09
CA SER A 4 23.94 -6.26 -46.28
C SER A 4 23.99 -6.68 -44.81
N THR A 5 25.15 -6.51 -44.17
CA THR A 5 25.28 -6.65 -42.72
C THR A 5 24.37 -5.62 -42.07
N LEU A 6 23.35 -6.11 -41.36
CA LEU A 6 22.34 -5.29 -40.72
C LEU A 6 23.01 -4.47 -39.60
N ASN A 7 23.05 -3.14 -39.71
CA ASN A 7 23.71 -2.29 -38.73
C ASN A 7 22.75 -1.95 -37.59
N LEU A 8 22.68 -2.83 -36.58
CA LEU A 8 21.77 -2.70 -35.43
C LEU A 8 21.88 -1.35 -34.73
N SER A 9 23.10 -0.83 -34.55
CA SER A 9 23.34 0.46 -33.89
C SER A 9 22.76 1.66 -34.66
N GLN A 10 22.75 1.60 -35.99
CA GLN A 10 22.13 2.63 -36.81
C GLN A 10 20.59 2.63 -36.64
N ILE A 11 19.99 1.44 -36.52
CA ILE A 11 18.54 1.30 -36.34
C ILE A 11 18.13 1.77 -34.93
N GLU A 12 18.91 1.43 -33.89
CA GLU A 12 18.73 1.98 -32.53
C GLU A 12 18.73 3.51 -32.56
N LYS A 13 19.72 4.11 -33.21
CA LYS A 13 19.86 5.57 -33.35
C LYS A 13 18.66 6.19 -34.09
N ASP A 14 18.14 5.51 -35.11
CA ASP A 14 16.98 5.98 -35.86
C ASP A 14 15.67 5.87 -35.06
N LEU A 15 15.52 4.81 -34.25
CA LEU A 15 14.41 4.69 -33.30
C LEU A 15 14.48 5.77 -32.21
N SER A 16 15.66 6.08 -31.67
CA SER A 16 15.85 7.12 -30.64
C SER A 16 15.55 8.54 -31.13
N LYS A 17 15.47 8.80 -32.45
CA LYS A 17 15.02 10.09 -33.00
C LYS A 17 13.51 10.32 -32.80
N ASN A 18 12.74 9.26 -32.53
CA ASN A 18 11.31 9.38 -32.27
C ASN A 18 11.06 10.14 -30.96
N ALA A 19 10.20 11.16 -30.99
CA ALA A 19 9.90 12.00 -29.83
C ALA A 19 9.30 11.22 -28.64
N LEU A 20 8.70 10.04 -28.88
CA LEU A 20 8.08 9.19 -27.86
C LEU A 20 9.04 8.18 -27.22
N ILE A 21 10.16 7.86 -27.88
CA ILE A 21 11.13 6.83 -27.44
C ILE A 21 12.22 7.49 -26.61
N LYS A 22 12.49 6.93 -25.44
CA LYS A 22 13.58 7.37 -24.54
C LYS A 22 14.86 6.62 -24.89
N ASP A 23 14.81 5.29 -24.85
CA ASP A 23 15.93 4.40 -25.17
C ASP A 23 15.46 3.31 -26.15
N ALA A 24 16.37 2.81 -27.00
CA ALA A 24 16.12 1.72 -27.94
C ALA A 24 17.35 0.83 -28.03
N ILE A 25 17.15 -0.49 -27.89
CA ILE A 25 18.19 -1.51 -27.99
C ILE A 25 17.69 -2.62 -28.91
N ILE A 26 18.51 -3.05 -29.87
CA ILE A 26 18.15 -4.13 -30.80
C ILE A 26 19.11 -5.29 -30.61
N ILE A 27 18.53 -6.48 -30.43
CA ILE A 27 19.27 -7.71 -30.20
C ILE A 27 18.84 -8.74 -31.23
N GLU A 28 19.82 -9.38 -31.86
CA GLU A 28 19.62 -10.62 -32.59
C GLU A 28 19.69 -11.79 -31.59
N GLN A 29 18.64 -12.60 -31.59
CA GLN A 29 18.50 -13.80 -30.77
C GLN A 29 19.28 -14.97 -31.38
N ASP A 30 19.57 -15.99 -30.58
CA ASP A 30 20.34 -17.16 -31.02
C ASP A 30 19.66 -17.96 -32.16
N ASP A 31 18.34 -17.79 -32.33
CA ASP A 31 17.53 -18.38 -33.41
C ASP A 31 17.45 -17.52 -34.69
N GLY A 32 18.15 -16.37 -34.71
CA GLY A 32 18.16 -15.41 -35.81
C GLY A 32 16.96 -14.45 -35.83
N ALA A 33 16.08 -14.49 -34.82
CA ALA A 33 15.02 -13.50 -34.65
C ALA A 33 15.60 -12.16 -34.14
N ILE A 34 15.05 -11.04 -34.58
CA ILE A 34 15.49 -9.71 -34.13
C ILE A 34 14.45 -9.16 -33.17
N LYS A 35 14.88 -8.66 -32.01
CA LYS A 35 14.00 -7.97 -31.06
C LYS A 35 14.46 -6.55 -30.81
N ALA A 36 13.53 -5.61 -30.86
CA ALA A 36 13.75 -4.23 -30.50
C ALA A 36 13.11 -3.95 -29.13
N PHE A 37 13.94 -3.67 -28.13
CA PHE A 37 13.52 -3.25 -26.80
C PHE A 37 13.51 -1.72 -26.74
N ILE A 38 12.34 -1.13 -26.51
CA ILE A 38 12.20 0.33 -26.45
C ILE A 38 11.62 0.76 -25.11
N THR A 39 12.14 1.86 -24.55
CA THR A 39 11.53 2.57 -23.43
C THR A 39 10.90 3.85 -23.94
N LEU A 40 9.84 4.33 -23.28
CA LEU A 40 9.10 5.51 -23.74
C LEU A 40 9.38 6.70 -22.82
N LYS A 41 9.52 7.90 -23.41
CA LYS A 41 9.66 9.14 -22.61
C LYS A 41 8.42 9.32 -21.74
N PRO A 42 8.51 9.74 -20.47
CA PRO A 42 7.32 9.99 -19.67
C PRO A 42 6.45 11.07 -20.33
N LEU A 43 5.22 10.73 -20.72
CA LEU A 43 4.21 11.75 -21.05
C LEU A 43 3.63 12.26 -19.73
N VAL A 44 3.86 13.54 -19.46
CA VAL A 44 3.11 14.27 -18.44
C VAL A 44 1.83 14.71 -19.13
N ASP A 45 0.79 13.89 -19.07
CA ASP A 45 -0.56 14.36 -19.41
C ASP A 45 -1.15 15.01 -18.15
N PRO A 46 -1.32 16.35 -18.14
CA PRO A 46 -1.81 17.07 -16.97
C PRO A 46 -3.23 16.66 -16.55
N LYS A 47 -3.97 15.99 -17.43
CA LYS A 47 -5.34 15.52 -17.19
C LYS A 47 -5.41 14.03 -16.88
N ALA A 48 -4.30 13.28 -16.90
CA ALA A 48 -4.31 11.83 -16.65
C ALA A 48 -4.82 11.49 -15.25
N GLU A 49 -4.37 12.23 -14.24
CA GLU A 49 -4.81 12.07 -12.85
C GLU A 49 -6.33 12.26 -12.74
N ASN A 50 -6.85 13.36 -13.27
CA ASN A 50 -8.28 13.65 -13.30
C ASN A 50 -9.10 12.59 -14.04
N ARG A 51 -8.56 11.99 -15.12
CA ARG A 51 -9.24 10.90 -15.82
C ARG A 51 -9.26 9.61 -15.01
N GLN A 52 -8.18 9.29 -14.29
CA GLN A 52 -8.15 8.11 -13.41
C GLN A 52 -9.14 8.23 -12.26
N VAL A 53 -9.21 9.39 -11.61
CA VAL A 53 -10.22 9.64 -10.56
C VAL A 53 -11.64 9.47 -11.11
N LYS A 54 -11.93 10.00 -12.31
CA LYS A 54 -13.24 9.82 -12.98
C LYS A 54 -13.53 8.36 -13.36
N LEU A 55 -12.49 7.61 -13.75
CA LEU A 55 -12.60 6.19 -14.09
C LEU A 55 -13.00 5.37 -12.86
N TRP A 56 -12.28 5.54 -11.73
CA TRP A 56 -12.63 4.89 -10.48
C TRP A 56 -14.05 5.22 -10.04
N ARG A 57 -14.42 6.51 -10.04
CA ARG A 57 -15.80 6.93 -9.74
C ARG A 57 -16.83 6.16 -10.57
N THR A 58 -16.60 6.06 -11.88
CA THR A 58 -17.52 5.38 -12.80
C THR A 58 -17.63 3.88 -12.50
N MET A 59 -16.52 3.23 -12.11
CA MET A 59 -16.54 1.82 -11.72
C MET A 59 -17.32 1.60 -10.42
N PHE A 60 -17.14 2.47 -9.42
CA PHE A 60 -17.91 2.40 -8.16
C PHE A 60 -19.40 2.66 -8.37
N ASP A 61 -19.76 3.68 -9.16
CA ASP A 61 -21.16 4.02 -9.47
C ASP A 61 -21.89 2.86 -10.16
N LYS A 62 -21.23 2.19 -11.11
CA LYS A 62 -21.83 1.11 -11.89
C LYS A 62 -21.80 -0.24 -11.18
N GLY A 63 -20.85 -0.45 -10.27
CA GLY A 63 -20.69 -1.68 -9.50
C GLY A 63 -21.28 -1.54 -8.10
N MET A 64 -20.42 -1.14 -7.16
CA MET A 64 -20.69 -1.14 -5.72
C MET A 64 -21.95 -0.33 -5.34
N TYR A 65 -22.06 0.94 -5.78
CA TYR A 65 -23.16 1.81 -5.38
C TYR A 65 -24.47 1.58 -6.14
N ALA A 66 -24.46 0.81 -7.23
CA ALA A 66 -25.68 0.50 -7.98
C ALA A 66 -26.68 -0.34 -7.16
N THR A 67 -26.17 -1.17 -6.22
CA THR A 67 -27.00 -2.13 -5.47
C THR A 67 -27.24 -1.73 -4.01
N ILE A 68 -26.58 -0.66 -3.53
CA ILE A 68 -26.56 -0.30 -2.12
C ILE A 68 -27.94 0.15 -1.59
N LYS A 69 -28.77 0.74 -2.45
CA LYS A 69 -30.12 1.24 -2.09
C LYS A 69 -31.11 0.14 -1.70
N ASN A 70 -30.82 -1.14 -1.99
CA ASN A 70 -31.73 -2.26 -1.73
C ASN A 70 -31.40 -3.03 -0.43
N LYS A 71 -30.55 -2.48 0.44
CA LYS A 71 -30.08 -3.17 1.64
C LYS A 71 -30.96 -2.89 2.85
N PRO A 72 -31.14 -3.87 3.76
CA PRO A 72 -31.91 -3.67 4.98
C PRO A 72 -31.22 -2.70 5.92
N SER A 73 -32.00 -1.95 6.70
CA SER A 73 -31.46 -0.99 7.68
C SER A 73 -30.62 -1.65 8.78
N SER A 74 -30.82 -2.94 9.05
CA SER A 74 -30.05 -3.68 10.06
C SER A 74 -28.57 -3.89 9.70
N THR A 75 -28.18 -3.66 8.45
CA THR A 75 -26.78 -3.81 8.00
C THR A 75 -26.09 -2.47 7.75
N ILE A 76 -26.70 -1.34 8.11
CA ILE A 76 -26.12 -0.01 7.92
C ILE A 76 -24.75 0.07 8.60
N GLY A 77 -23.74 0.57 7.86
CA GLY A 77 -22.37 0.69 8.35
C GLY A 77 -21.59 -0.63 8.39
N ARG A 78 -22.23 -1.76 8.06
CA ARG A 78 -21.62 -3.10 7.99
C ARG A 78 -22.12 -3.87 6.78
N ASP A 79 -22.52 -3.16 5.74
CA ASP A 79 -22.85 -3.73 4.45
C ASP A 79 -21.53 -3.98 3.68
N PHE A 80 -20.87 -5.09 3.96
CA PHE A 80 -19.60 -5.46 3.30
C PHE A 80 -19.77 -5.86 1.82
N THR A 81 -20.78 -5.31 1.14
CA THR A 81 -21.07 -5.61 -0.26
C THR A 81 -19.98 -5.01 -1.15
N GLY A 82 -19.39 -5.84 -2.01
CA GLY A 82 -18.29 -5.43 -2.89
C GLY A 82 -16.89 -5.71 -2.32
N TRP A 83 -16.80 -6.13 -1.05
CA TRP A 83 -15.56 -6.62 -0.47
C TRP A 83 -15.31 -8.06 -0.91
N VAL A 84 -14.37 -8.21 -1.84
CA VAL A 84 -13.97 -9.50 -2.40
C VAL A 84 -12.49 -9.72 -2.18
N CYS A 85 -12.13 -10.99 -1.98
CA CYS A 85 -10.76 -11.40 -1.84
C CYS A 85 -9.99 -11.15 -3.13
N GLN A 86 -8.87 -10.42 -3.07
CA GLN A 86 -8.07 -10.11 -4.26
C GLN A 86 -7.41 -11.34 -4.90
N TYR A 87 -7.36 -12.46 -4.19
CA TYR A 87 -6.79 -13.70 -4.69
C TYR A 87 -7.73 -14.45 -5.64
N ASN A 88 -9.01 -14.52 -5.32
CA ASN A 88 -9.98 -15.39 -6.00
C ASN A 88 -11.30 -14.69 -6.39
N SER A 89 -11.44 -13.39 -6.09
CA SER A 89 -12.63 -12.57 -6.35
C SER A 89 -13.92 -13.06 -5.66
N ILE A 90 -13.81 -13.91 -4.64
CA ILE A 90 -14.93 -14.38 -3.81
C ILE A 90 -15.15 -13.37 -2.67
N PRO A 91 -16.40 -13.11 -2.23
CA PRO A 91 -16.65 -12.25 -1.07
C PRO A 91 -15.84 -12.67 0.16
N LEU A 92 -15.28 -11.68 0.85
CA LEU A 92 -14.59 -11.91 2.13
C LEU A 92 -15.59 -12.36 3.19
N ASP A 93 -15.11 -13.15 4.16
CA ASP A 93 -15.96 -13.63 5.24
C ASP A 93 -16.45 -12.46 6.11
N ILE A 94 -17.73 -12.51 6.49
CA ILE A 94 -18.38 -11.40 7.19
C ILE A 94 -17.80 -11.22 8.60
N ALA A 95 -17.39 -12.29 9.29
CA ALA A 95 -16.78 -12.17 10.61
C ALA A 95 -15.39 -11.52 10.51
N GLU A 96 -14.60 -11.89 9.50
CA GLU A 96 -13.31 -11.25 9.24
C GLU A 96 -13.45 -9.76 8.87
N MET A 97 -14.47 -9.40 8.09
CA MET A 97 -14.77 -8.00 7.75
C MET A 97 -15.26 -7.19 8.96
N ASN A 98 -16.03 -7.80 9.86
CA ASN A 98 -16.39 -7.15 11.13
C ASN A 98 -15.15 -6.90 11.99
N GLU A 99 -14.27 -7.89 12.10
CA GLU A 99 -13.02 -7.76 12.85
C GLU A 99 -12.13 -6.64 12.26
N TRP A 100 -12.03 -6.56 10.92
CA TRP A 100 -11.30 -5.48 10.24
C TRP A 100 -11.87 -4.10 10.55
N LEU A 101 -13.20 -3.96 10.54
CA LEU A 101 -13.85 -2.70 10.82
C LEU A 101 -13.69 -2.32 12.30
N ASP A 102 -13.84 -3.29 13.22
CA ASP A 102 -13.68 -3.07 14.65
C ASP A 102 -12.25 -2.63 15.00
N ASP A 103 -11.22 -3.28 14.43
CA ASP A 103 -9.82 -2.85 14.55
C ASP A 103 -9.61 -1.44 13.99
N THR A 104 -10.16 -1.14 12.82
CA THR A 104 -10.05 0.19 12.19
C THR A 104 -10.66 1.29 13.05
N ILE A 105 -11.88 1.07 13.58
CA ILE A 105 -12.57 2.02 14.45
C ILE A 105 -11.81 2.18 15.78
N HIS A 106 -11.30 1.08 16.34
CA HIS A 106 -10.48 1.14 17.55
C HIS A 106 -9.19 1.95 17.32
N GLN A 107 -8.49 1.76 16.21
CA GLN A 107 -7.30 2.56 15.87
C GLN A 107 -7.63 4.04 15.71
N ILE A 108 -8.74 4.39 15.04
CA ILE A 108 -9.20 5.77 14.92
C ILE A 108 -9.42 6.40 16.31
N LEU A 109 -10.18 5.71 17.18
CA LEU A 109 -10.54 6.21 18.50
C LEU A 109 -9.34 6.35 19.44
N THR A 110 -8.36 5.44 19.35
CA THR A 110 -7.20 5.42 20.26
C THR A 110 -6.05 6.32 19.81
N THR A 111 -6.05 6.77 18.56
CA THR A 111 -4.97 7.60 18.00
C THR A 111 -5.31 9.08 17.94
N HIS A 112 -6.60 9.46 17.95
CA HIS A 112 -6.99 10.87 17.92
C HIS A 112 -6.72 11.62 19.24
N GLY A 113 -6.65 10.91 20.38
CA GLY A 113 -6.38 11.48 21.69
C GLY A 113 -7.19 10.83 22.80
N GLU A 114 -7.14 11.41 24.01
CA GLU A 114 -7.93 10.95 25.16
C GLU A 114 -9.37 11.49 25.14
N ASP A 115 -9.62 12.59 24.42
CA ASP A 115 -10.98 13.06 24.16
C ASP A 115 -11.60 12.21 23.05
N HIS A 116 -12.60 11.42 23.41
CA HIS A 116 -13.35 10.57 22.49
C HIS A 116 -14.46 11.32 21.75
N SER A 117 -14.52 12.65 21.84
CA SER A 117 -15.43 13.47 21.05
C SER A 117 -14.80 13.82 19.69
N LEU A 118 -15.47 13.45 18.60
CA LEU A 118 -14.90 13.53 17.26
C LEU A 118 -15.58 14.60 16.40
N ASP A 119 -14.77 15.55 15.91
CA ASP A 119 -15.13 16.45 14.81
C ASP A 119 -14.40 15.97 13.54
N VAL A 120 -15.12 15.21 12.71
CA VAL A 120 -14.53 14.37 11.65
C VAL A 120 -14.67 15.01 10.28
N LEU A 121 -13.61 14.92 9.48
CA LEU A 121 -13.63 15.03 8.02
C LEU A 121 -13.24 13.68 7.40
N GLU A 122 -14.16 13.02 6.70
CA GLU A 122 -13.86 11.81 5.95
C GLU A 122 -13.76 12.11 4.45
N LEU A 123 -12.64 11.74 3.83
CA LEU A 123 -12.45 11.82 2.39
C LEU A 123 -12.69 10.45 1.76
N GLY A 124 -13.77 10.32 1.00
CA GLY A 124 -14.27 9.07 0.42
C GLY A 124 -15.23 8.34 1.36
N THR A 125 -16.31 9.01 1.79
CA THR A 125 -17.32 8.47 2.72
C THR A 125 -17.94 7.14 2.26
N GLY A 126 -18.06 6.94 0.94
CA GLY A 126 -18.67 5.76 0.36
C GLY A 126 -20.05 5.44 0.92
N SER A 127 -20.24 4.21 1.42
CA SER A 127 -21.50 3.79 2.04
C SER A 127 -21.77 4.40 3.42
N GLY A 128 -20.83 5.17 3.98
CA GLY A 128 -20.88 5.68 5.34
C GLY A 128 -20.39 4.67 6.38
N MET A 129 -19.58 3.67 5.98
CA MET A 129 -19.10 2.61 6.87
C MET A 129 -18.41 3.15 8.13
N ILE A 130 -17.48 4.10 7.98
CA ILE A 130 -16.81 4.73 9.11
C ILE A 130 -17.79 5.64 9.87
N LEU A 131 -18.51 6.53 9.18
CA LEU A 131 -19.56 7.39 9.77
C LEU A 131 -20.47 6.64 10.74
N PHE A 132 -21.12 5.56 10.27
CA PHE A 132 -22.14 4.85 11.04
C PHE A 132 -21.57 4.08 12.24
N ASN A 133 -20.27 3.76 12.25
CA ASN A 133 -19.61 3.12 13.39
C ASN A 133 -18.95 4.12 14.35
N LEU A 134 -18.86 5.41 13.99
CA LEU A 134 -18.36 6.48 14.85
C LEU A 134 -19.46 7.29 15.56
N ILE A 135 -20.75 7.06 15.23
CA ILE A 135 -21.89 7.82 15.79
C ILE A 135 -21.81 8.05 17.31
N PRO A 136 -21.49 7.04 18.17
CA PRO A 136 -21.49 7.24 19.62
C PRO A 136 -20.53 8.34 20.10
N ASN A 137 -19.49 8.60 19.32
CA ASN A 137 -18.39 9.51 19.63
C ASN A 137 -18.48 10.83 18.84
N LEU A 138 -19.46 10.97 17.96
CA LEU A 138 -19.47 12.01 16.92
C LEU A 138 -20.15 13.32 17.37
N ARG A 139 -19.41 14.43 17.28
CA ARG A 139 -19.92 15.80 17.43
C ARG A 139 -20.37 16.38 16.10
N CYS A 140 -19.50 16.35 15.11
CA CYS A 140 -19.75 16.84 13.76
C CYS A 140 -19.05 15.94 12.74
N TYR A 141 -19.65 15.78 11.56
CA TYR A 141 -19.08 15.00 10.49
C TYR A 141 -19.24 15.71 9.14
N HIS A 142 -18.12 15.90 8.47
CA HIS A 142 -18.03 16.34 7.09
C HIS A 142 -17.58 15.16 6.22
N GLY A 143 -18.39 14.77 5.24
CA GLY A 143 -18.07 13.69 4.31
C GLY A 143 -17.93 14.20 2.88
N LEU A 144 -16.82 13.87 2.23
CA LEU A 144 -16.63 14.10 0.79
C LEU A 144 -16.67 12.77 0.04
N ASP A 145 -17.44 12.70 -1.04
CA ASP A 145 -17.37 11.58 -1.99
C ASP A 145 -17.61 12.06 -3.43
N PRO A 146 -16.83 11.57 -4.43
CA PRO A 146 -17.06 11.97 -5.81
C PRO A 146 -18.35 11.38 -6.40
N SER A 147 -18.90 10.31 -5.81
CA SER A 147 -20.13 9.64 -6.24
C SER A 147 -21.36 10.33 -5.67
N PRO A 148 -22.28 10.85 -6.52
CA PRO A 148 -23.57 11.33 -6.04
C PRO A 148 -24.42 10.18 -5.47
N ASN A 149 -24.24 8.94 -5.95
CA ASN A 149 -25.00 7.78 -5.45
C ASN A 149 -24.63 7.45 -3.99
N ALA A 150 -23.35 7.55 -3.64
CA ALA A 150 -22.86 7.39 -2.28
C ALA A 150 -23.44 8.48 -1.36
N ILE A 151 -23.32 9.74 -1.77
CA ILE A 151 -23.85 10.89 -1.02
C ILE A 151 -25.36 10.77 -0.80
N ASP A 152 -26.14 10.47 -1.84
CA ASP A 152 -27.59 10.30 -1.74
C ASP A 152 -27.97 9.14 -0.81
N PHE A 153 -27.22 8.03 -0.87
CA PHE A 153 -27.45 6.87 -0.01
C PHE A 153 -27.20 7.21 1.46
N VAL A 154 -26.08 7.82 1.79
CA VAL A 154 -25.74 8.20 3.17
C VAL A 154 -26.73 9.24 3.69
N ALA A 155 -27.06 10.25 2.88
CA ALA A 155 -28.05 11.27 3.25
C ALA A 155 -29.43 10.68 3.53
N ALA A 156 -29.89 9.72 2.72
CA ALA A 156 -31.16 9.04 2.93
C ALA A 156 -31.13 8.16 4.20
N THR A 157 -30.04 7.42 4.39
CA THR A 157 -29.84 6.53 5.52
C THR A 157 -29.77 7.30 6.84
N ALA A 158 -29.06 8.43 6.87
CA ALA A 158 -28.91 9.25 8.07
C ALA A 158 -30.24 9.84 8.58
N ARG A 159 -31.27 10.01 7.73
CA ARG A 159 -32.61 10.43 8.19
C ARG A 159 -33.27 9.43 9.13
N SER A 160 -32.84 8.17 9.09
CA SER A 160 -33.32 7.13 10.02
C SER A 160 -32.56 7.10 11.35
N VAL A 161 -31.56 7.97 11.53
CA VAL A 161 -30.66 8.03 12.68
C VAL A 161 -30.78 9.41 13.34
N PRO A 162 -31.68 9.60 14.32
CA PRO A 162 -31.94 10.92 14.93
C PRO A 162 -30.71 11.60 15.54
N SER A 163 -29.73 10.83 16.02
CA SER A 163 -28.51 11.38 16.61
C SER A 163 -27.60 12.12 15.61
N LEU A 164 -27.80 11.95 14.30
CA LEU A 164 -27.05 12.64 13.25
C LEU A 164 -27.71 13.96 12.80
N GLU A 165 -28.92 14.27 13.27
CA GLU A 165 -29.62 15.49 12.90
C GLU A 165 -28.80 16.73 13.29
N GLY A 166 -28.53 17.60 12.32
CA GLY A 166 -27.73 18.81 12.50
C GLY A 166 -26.23 18.59 12.66
N ARG A 167 -25.73 17.34 12.60
CA ARG A 167 -24.29 17.00 12.75
C ARG A 167 -23.63 16.51 11.47
N LEU A 168 -24.42 16.15 10.45
CA LEU A 168 -23.95 15.54 9.22
C LEU A 168 -23.95 16.54 8.05
N HIS A 169 -22.78 16.74 7.46
CA HIS A 169 -22.56 17.59 6.30
C HIS A 169 -21.92 16.77 5.18
N LEU A 170 -22.60 16.61 4.04
CA LEU A 170 -22.13 15.79 2.92
C LEU A 170 -21.89 16.65 1.68
N TYR A 171 -20.78 16.39 1.00
CA TYR A 171 -20.33 17.15 -0.15
C TYR A 171 -19.98 16.20 -1.30
N GLN A 172 -20.50 16.50 -2.50
CA GLN A 172 -20.05 15.84 -3.70
C GLN A 172 -18.72 16.44 -4.15
N GLY A 173 -17.62 15.71 -4.00
CA GLY A 173 -16.28 16.23 -4.30
C GLY A 173 -15.20 15.15 -4.22
N THR A 174 -14.08 15.42 -4.86
CA THR A 174 -12.86 14.62 -4.74
C THR A 174 -12.10 14.97 -3.47
N ALA A 175 -11.09 14.17 -3.11
CA ALA A 175 -10.22 14.43 -1.96
C ALA A 175 -9.42 15.75 -2.03
N LEU A 176 -9.42 16.47 -3.17
CA LEU A 176 -8.77 17.77 -3.33
C LEU A 176 -9.75 18.96 -3.33
N ASP A 177 -11.06 18.72 -3.21
CA ASP A 177 -12.09 19.77 -3.27
C ASP A 177 -12.29 20.49 -1.91
N PHE A 178 -11.19 20.85 -1.24
CA PHE A 178 -11.18 21.54 0.06
C PHE A 178 -11.91 22.89 0.05
N HIS A 179 -12.13 23.49 -1.11
CA HIS A 179 -12.91 24.73 -1.26
C HIS A 179 -14.38 24.58 -0.83
N LEU A 180 -14.89 23.34 -0.70
CA LEU A 180 -16.23 23.02 -0.18
C LEU A 180 -16.30 23.07 1.36
N LEU A 181 -15.14 23.08 2.03
CA LEU A 181 -15.00 22.91 3.49
C LEU A 181 -14.72 24.23 4.24
N LYS A 182 -15.05 25.39 3.66
CA LYS A 182 -14.65 26.70 4.21
C LYS A 182 -15.07 26.98 5.65
N GLU A 183 -16.21 26.44 6.07
CA GLU A 183 -16.76 26.62 7.42
C GLU A 183 -16.52 25.38 8.31
N ALA A 184 -15.87 24.33 7.78
CA ALA A 184 -15.62 23.11 8.51
C ALA A 184 -14.40 23.28 9.43
N THR A 185 -14.51 22.82 10.67
CA THR A 185 -13.42 22.86 11.66
C THR A 185 -13.13 21.46 12.21
N PRO A 186 -12.82 20.46 11.36
CA PRO A 186 -12.54 19.11 11.82
C PRO A 186 -11.21 19.06 12.59
N THR A 187 -11.14 18.23 13.61
CA THR A 187 -9.89 17.90 14.32
C THR A 187 -9.28 16.59 13.81
N LEU A 188 -10.12 15.69 13.29
CA LEU A 188 -9.72 14.38 12.77
C LEU A 188 -10.05 14.29 11.28
N ALA A 189 -9.04 14.04 10.45
CA ALA A 189 -9.24 13.70 9.04
C ALA A 189 -9.06 12.19 8.82
N ILE A 190 -9.99 11.54 8.11
CA ILE A 190 -10.00 10.10 7.86
C ILE A 190 -9.99 9.83 6.36
N ILE A 191 -9.09 8.96 5.94
CA ILE A 191 -8.96 8.42 4.58
C ILE A 191 -8.78 6.91 4.70
N ASN A 192 -9.90 6.19 4.84
CA ASN A 192 -9.89 4.74 5.04
C ASN A 192 -10.24 3.99 3.74
N SER A 193 -9.34 3.12 3.27
CA SER A 193 -9.52 2.34 2.02
C SER A 193 -9.78 3.17 0.76
N VAL A 194 -9.26 4.40 0.70
CA VAL A 194 -9.49 5.35 -0.40
C VAL A 194 -8.22 5.66 -1.18
N ALA A 195 -7.08 5.79 -0.50
CA ALA A 195 -5.84 6.25 -1.11
C ALA A 195 -5.33 5.32 -2.23
N GLN A 196 -5.69 4.03 -2.21
CA GLN A 196 -5.35 3.08 -3.27
C GLN A 196 -5.94 3.45 -4.65
N TYR A 197 -6.92 4.35 -4.70
CA TYR A 197 -7.52 4.86 -5.94
C TYR A 197 -6.92 6.20 -6.37
N PHE A 198 -5.97 6.75 -5.61
CA PHE A 198 -5.25 7.95 -6.01
C PHE A 198 -4.35 7.68 -7.21
N PRO A 199 -4.11 8.70 -8.05
CA PRO A 199 -3.37 8.52 -9.28
C PRO A 199 -1.84 8.54 -9.10
N SER A 200 -1.34 9.15 -8.02
CA SER A 200 0.08 9.37 -7.80
C SER A 200 0.41 9.73 -6.34
N SER A 201 1.70 9.64 -6.00
CA SER A 201 2.26 10.16 -4.76
C SER A 201 2.08 11.67 -4.61
N ASN A 202 2.18 12.43 -5.71
CA ASN A 202 1.93 13.88 -5.69
C ASN A 202 0.49 14.21 -5.33
N TYR A 203 -0.48 13.42 -5.82
CA TYR A 203 -1.87 13.58 -5.42
C TYR A 203 -2.05 13.35 -3.92
N LEU A 204 -1.45 12.30 -3.36
CA LEU A 204 -1.45 12.04 -1.92
C LEU A 204 -0.82 13.18 -1.12
N VAL A 205 0.32 13.72 -1.56
CA VAL A 205 0.96 14.90 -0.93
C VAL A 205 0.01 16.10 -0.95
N ASN A 206 -0.65 16.38 -2.08
CA ASN A 206 -1.59 17.49 -2.18
C ASN A 206 -2.80 17.33 -1.24
N VAL A 207 -3.30 16.10 -1.07
CA VAL A 207 -4.35 15.79 -0.08
C VAL A 207 -3.86 16.10 1.34
N ILE A 208 -2.68 15.61 1.71
CA ILE A 208 -2.09 15.87 3.04
C ILE A 208 -1.88 17.38 3.25
N GLN A 209 -1.38 18.10 2.24
CA GLN A 209 -1.17 19.54 2.32
C GLN A 209 -2.48 20.30 2.54
N GLY A 210 -3.53 19.96 1.78
CA GLY A 210 -4.83 20.61 1.93
C GLY A 210 -5.49 20.33 3.29
N LEU A 211 -5.29 19.14 3.86
CA LEU A 211 -5.73 18.82 5.22
C LEU A 211 -4.97 19.63 6.28
N LEU A 212 -3.66 19.77 6.14
CA LEU A 212 -2.84 20.58 7.04
C LEU A 212 -3.24 22.07 6.96
N ASP A 213 -3.63 22.56 5.78
CA ASP A 213 -4.00 23.96 5.57
C ASP A 213 -5.39 24.32 6.14
N LEU A 214 -6.18 23.34 6.61
CA LEU A 214 -7.42 23.58 7.39
C LEU A 214 -7.11 24.12 8.80
N ASN A 215 -5.87 23.99 9.29
CA ASN A 215 -5.36 24.48 10.59
C ASN A 215 -6.04 23.94 11.87
N THR A 216 -7.23 23.33 11.79
CA THR A 216 -7.91 22.70 12.94
C THR A 216 -7.59 21.22 13.09
N VAL A 217 -7.11 20.58 12.02
CA VAL A 217 -6.80 19.15 12.00
C VAL A 217 -5.57 18.88 12.87
N SER A 218 -5.74 18.06 13.90
CA SER A 218 -4.67 17.58 14.78
C SER A 218 -4.20 16.17 14.41
N THR A 219 -5.06 15.37 13.80
CA THR A 219 -4.76 13.99 13.40
C THR A 219 -5.26 13.71 11.99
N ILE A 220 -4.42 13.09 11.16
CA ILE A 220 -4.82 12.54 9.85
C ILE A 220 -4.61 11.03 9.89
N PHE A 221 -5.69 10.28 9.76
CA PHE A 221 -5.72 8.83 9.76
C PHE A 221 -5.89 8.29 8.33
N PHE A 222 -4.85 7.61 7.82
CA PHE A 222 -4.90 6.83 6.60
C PHE A 222 -5.08 5.37 6.95
N GLY A 223 -6.31 4.87 6.84
CA GLY A 223 -6.62 3.49 7.16
C GLY A 223 -6.51 2.58 5.94
N ASP A 224 -6.12 1.33 6.20
CA ASP A 224 -6.19 0.25 5.21
C ASP A 224 -5.34 0.50 3.95
N MET A 225 -4.16 1.10 4.15
CA MET A 225 -3.19 1.40 3.11
C MET A 225 -2.56 0.13 2.56
N ARG A 226 -2.62 -0.08 1.25
CA ARG A 226 -1.88 -1.17 0.60
C ARG A 226 -0.38 -0.90 0.64
N SER A 227 0.37 -1.85 1.21
CA SER A 227 1.83 -1.72 1.33
C SER A 227 2.52 -1.96 0.00
N PHE A 228 3.33 -0.98 -0.42
CA PHE A 228 4.25 -1.16 -1.53
C PHE A 228 5.47 -2.02 -1.14
N ALA A 229 5.91 -1.95 0.12
CA ALA A 229 7.04 -2.70 0.62
C ALA A 229 6.78 -4.22 0.66
N LEU A 230 5.51 -4.63 0.78
CA LEU A 230 5.07 -6.04 0.82
C LEU A 230 4.38 -6.50 -0.47
N GLU A 231 4.52 -5.73 -1.56
CA GLU A 231 3.97 -6.10 -2.86
C GLU A 231 4.51 -7.45 -3.37
N PRO A 232 5.82 -7.76 -3.23
CA PRO A 232 6.34 -9.06 -3.63
C PRO A 232 5.66 -10.22 -2.90
N GLU A 233 5.52 -10.13 -1.57
CA GLU A 233 4.87 -11.17 -0.76
C GLU A 233 3.39 -11.33 -1.13
N PHE A 234 2.69 -10.23 -1.38
CA PHE A 234 1.30 -10.27 -1.85
C PHE A 234 1.17 -11.01 -3.19
N CYS A 235 2.07 -10.75 -4.15
CA CYS A 235 2.10 -11.45 -5.43
C CYS A 235 2.36 -12.96 -5.25
N ILE A 236 3.20 -13.34 -4.30
CA ILE A 236 3.38 -14.75 -3.93
C ILE A 236 2.09 -15.36 -3.38
N SER A 237 1.42 -14.73 -2.42
CA SER A 237 0.12 -15.23 -1.91
C SER A 237 -0.89 -15.40 -3.04
N LYS A 238 -0.94 -14.45 -3.98
CA LYS A 238 -1.87 -14.50 -5.11
C LYS A 238 -1.58 -15.67 -6.05
N ALA A 239 -0.32 -15.87 -6.42
CA ALA A 239 0.07 -17.00 -7.26
C ALA A 239 -0.17 -18.34 -6.54
N LEU A 240 0.15 -18.45 -5.25
CA LEU A 240 -0.14 -19.62 -4.43
C LEU A 240 -1.65 -19.92 -4.37
N SER A 241 -2.49 -18.90 -4.21
CA SER A 241 -3.94 -19.08 -4.21
C SER A 241 -4.47 -19.52 -5.58
N GLN A 242 -3.83 -19.13 -6.67
CA GLN A 242 -4.25 -19.48 -8.03
C GLN A 242 -3.83 -20.90 -8.41
N PHE A 243 -2.61 -21.30 -8.09
CA PHE A 243 -1.99 -22.54 -8.58
C PHE A 243 -1.89 -23.64 -7.51
N GLY A 244 -2.07 -23.30 -6.22
CA GLY A 244 -1.94 -24.23 -5.11
C GLY A 244 -0.55 -24.85 -5.02
N GLU A 245 -0.50 -26.14 -4.67
CA GLU A 245 0.76 -26.90 -4.56
C GLU A 245 1.45 -27.16 -5.92
N ASN A 246 0.77 -26.87 -7.04
CA ASN A 246 1.34 -27.03 -8.39
C ASN A 246 2.06 -25.77 -8.90
N VAL A 247 2.20 -24.72 -8.07
CA VAL A 247 2.85 -23.48 -8.48
C VAL A 247 4.32 -23.72 -8.82
N SER A 248 4.77 -23.24 -9.98
CA SER A 248 6.18 -23.23 -10.35
C SER A 248 6.86 -21.92 -9.92
N LYS A 249 8.20 -21.91 -9.81
CA LYS A 249 8.91 -20.64 -9.56
C LYS A 249 8.72 -19.64 -10.71
N ASP A 250 8.48 -20.11 -11.91
CA ASP A 250 8.18 -19.24 -13.05
C ASP A 250 6.79 -18.61 -12.96
N ASP A 251 5.78 -19.33 -12.44
CA ASP A 251 4.47 -18.73 -12.13
C ASP A 251 4.60 -17.60 -11.10
N LEU A 252 5.43 -17.81 -10.06
CA LEU A 252 5.73 -16.79 -9.06
C LEU A 252 6.43 -15.56 -9.67
N ARG A 253 7.46 -15.78 -10.48
CA ARG A 253 8.18 -14.69 -11.19
C ARG A 253 7.26 -13.93 -12.15
N ASN A 254 6.37 -14.65 -12.84
CA ASN A 254 5.39 -14.04 -13.74
C ASN A 254 4.39 -13.17 -12.98
N GLU A 255 3.96 -13.55 -11.78
CA GLU A 255 3.07 -12.70 -10.97
C GLU A 255 3.79 -11.45 -10.45
N LEU A 256 5.05 -11.58 -9.97
CA LEU A 256 5.88 -10.46 -9.51
C LEU A 256 6.13 -9.39 -10.58
N GLY A 257 6.12 -9.77 -11.87
CA GLY A 257 6.33 -8.84 -12.99
C GLY A 257 5.08 -8.07 -13.42
N LYS A 258 3.90 -8.34 -12.84
CA LYS A 258 2.64 -7.73 -13.30
C LYS A 258 2.48 -6.30 -12.75
N PRO A 259 2.07 -5.34 -13.59
CA PRO A 259 1.81 -3.98 -13.12
C PRO A 259 0.52 -3.93 -12.28
N HIS A 260 0.54 -3.10 -11.23
CA HIS A 260 -0.63 -2.84 -10.39
C HIS A 260 -1.38 -1.60 -10.86
N SER A 261 -2.72 -1.71 -10.91
CA SER A 261 -3.59 -0.60 -11.30
C SER A 261 -3.97 0.33 -10.15
N GLU A 262 -3.79 -0.15 -8.92
CA GLU A 262 -3.99 0.58 -7.67
C GLU A 262 -2.70 1.24 -7.20
N PHE A 263 -2.86 2.31 -6.42
CA PHE A 263 -1.76 3.00 -5.75
C PHE A 263 -1.35 2.26 -4.48
N LEU A 264 -0.07 1.95 -4.37
CA LEU A 264 0.57 1.24 -3.27
C LEU A 264 1.58 2.19 -2.63
N VAL A 265 1.63 2.24 -1.30
CA VAL A 265 2.46 3.18 -0.56
C VAL A 265 3.28 2.46 0.49
N ASP A 266 4.59 2.67 0.47
CA ASP A 266 5.52 2.19 1.49
C ASP A 266 5.35 3.04 2.77
N PRO A 267 5.33 2.44 3.98
CA PRO A 267 5.34 3.19 5.24
C PRO A 267 6.41 4.30 5.34
N ALA A 268 7.54 4.12 4.66
CA ALA A 268 8.61 5.10 4.54
C ALA A 268 8.14 6.43 3.91
N PHE A 269 7.13 6.39 3.03
CA PHE A 269 6.48 7.59 2.50
C PHE A 269 6.03 8.50 3.64
N PHE A 270 5.19 7.96 4.53
CA PHE A 270 4.59 8.71 5.62
C PHE A 270 5.63 9.13 6.66
N THR A 271 6.51 8.23 7.08
CA THR A 271 7.52 8.55 8.11
C THR A 271 8.50 9.64 7.64
N SER A 272 8.80 9.73 6.34
CA SER A 272 9.64 10.79 5.79
C SER A 272 8.97 12.18 5.76
N LEU A 273 7.64 12.25 5.92
CA LEU A 273 6.91 13.53 5.95
C LEU A 273 7.30 14.41 7.14
N VAL A 274 7.76 13.80 8.24
CA VAL A 274 8.26 14.53 9.42
C VAL A 274 9.42 15.45 9.05
N GLU A 275 10.35 14.97 8.22
CA GLU A 275 11.51 15.75 7.76
C GLU A 275 11.16 16.65 6.56
N ARG A 276 10.23 16.22 5.71
CA ARG A 276 9.84 16.93 4.48
C ARG A 276 8.89 18.10 4.70
N LEU A 277 8.07 18.04 5.74
CA LEU A 277 7.13 19.10 6.14
C LEU A 277 7.46 19.60 7.55
N PRO A 278 8.68 20.13 7.76
CA PRO A 278 9.14 20.51 9.08
C PRO A 278 8.25 21.62 9.65
N GLY A 279 7.86 21.46 10.91
CA GLY A 279 6.99 22.41 11.59
C GLY A 279 5.49 22.20 11.37
N LYS A 280 5.06 21.38 10.40
CA LYS A 280 3.65 21.01 10.22
C LYS A 280 3.31 19.64 10.84
N ILE A 281 4.23 18.67 10.79
CA ILE A 281 4.02 17.31 11.30
C ILE A 281 4.91 17.07 12.52
N ALA A 282 4.33 16.56 13.60
CA ALA A 282 5.04 16.25 14.85
C ALA A 282 5.59 14.81 14.87
N SER A 283 4.76 13.85 14.47
CA SER A 283 5.09 12.43 14.46
C SER A 283 4.20 11.68 13.48
N VAL A 284 4.64 10.46 13.15
CA VAL A 284 3.89 9.51 12.33
C VAL A 284 3.93 8.15 13.01
N GLU A 285 2.79 7.49 13.11
CA GLU A 285 2.65 6.09 13.54
C GLU A 285 2.28 5.22 12.34
N ILE A 286 2.87 4.03 12.24
CA ILE A 286 2.55 3.03 11.22
C ILE A 286 2.07 1.77 11.94
N LEU A 287 0.75 1.59 11.95
CA LEU A 287 0.08 0.60 12.79
C LEU A 287 -0.19 -0.68 11.99
N PRO A 288 0.21 -1.86 12.50
CA PRO A 288 -0.28 -3.13 11.98
C PRO A 288 -1.77 -3.31 12.34
N LYS A 289 -2.44 -4.28 11.72
CA LYS A 289 -3.82 -4.64 12.10
C LYS A 289 -3.83 -5.69 13.22
N HIS A 290 -4.71 -5.51 14.20
CA HIS A 290 -4.86 -6.39 15.37
C HIS A 290 -6.03 -7.36 15.17
N MET A 291 -5.86 -8.31 14.27
CA MET A 291 -6.91 -9.26 13.88
C MET A 291 -6.49 -10.71 14.11
N LYS A 292 -7.44 -11.63 14.30
CA LYS A 292 -7.27 -13.08 14.28
C LYS A 292 -7.30 -13.63 12.86
N ALA A 293 -8.17 -13.10 12.00
CA ALA A 293 -8.27 -13.49 10.60
C ALA A 293 -6.90 -13.44 9.91
N SER A 294 -6.69 -14.22 8.86
CA SER A 294 -5.46 -14.20 8.07
C SER A 294 -5.78 -14.10 6.58
N ASN A 295 -6.20 -12.91 6.17
CA ASN A 295 -6.52 -12.56 4.78
C ASN A 295 -5.64 -11.39 4.29
N GLU A 296 -5.84 -10.95 3.04
CA GLU A 296 -4.99 -9.91 2.46
C GLU A 296 -5.07 -8.56 3.18
N LEU A 297 -6.17 -8.27 3.87
CA LEU A 297 -6.38 -6.97 4.52
C LEU A 297 -5.45 -6.82 5.71
N VAL A 298 -5.15 -7.90 6.42
CA VAL A 298 -4.24 -7.89 7.58
C VAL A 298 -2.80 -8.22 7.21
N GLN A 299 -2.59 -9.04 6.17
CA GLN A 299 -1.25 -9.44 5.75
C GLN A 299 -0.48 -8.31 5.04
N TYR A 300 -1.17 -7.52 4.23
CA TYR A 300 -0.53 -6.64 3.24
C TYR A 300 -1.00 -5.18 3.30
N ARG A 301 -1.72 -4.81 4.36
CA ARG A 301 -2.17 -3.44 4.59
C ARG A 301 -1.83 -2.97 6.00
N TYR A 302 -1.75 -1.66 6.16
CA TYR A 302 -1.43 -0.99 7.41
C TYR A 302 -2.25 0.29 7.56
N SER A 303 -2.21 0.89 8.74
CA SER A 303 -2.71 2.25 8.95
C SER A 303 -1.55 3.22 9.17
N ALA A 304 -1.62 4.42 8.61
CA ALA A 304 -0.68 5.51 8.91
C ALA A 304 -1.41 6.63 9.61
N VAL A 305 -0.88 7.08 10.75
CA VAL A 305 -1.43 8.19 11.52
C VAL A 305 -0.42 9.32 11.50
N ILE A 306 -0.84 10.48 11.01
CA ILE A 306 -0.04 11.70 11.02
C ILE A 306 -0.56 12.58 12.15
N HIS A 307 0.31 12.89 13.10
CA HIS A 307 0.03 13.86 14.16
C HIS A 307 0.53 15.23 13.71
N VAL A 308 -0.40 16.16 13.56
CA VAL A 308 -0.10 17.55 13.22
C VAL A 308 0.50 18.22 14.44
N LYS A 309 1.49 19.09 14.21
CA LYS A 309 2.25 19.68 15.30
C LYS A 309 1.39 20.69 16.07
N ASP A 310 1.05 20.34 17.32
CA ASP A 310 0.75 21.31 18.36
C ASP A 310 1.99 21.52 19.25
N SER A 311 2.03 22.66 19.91
CA SER A 311 3.18 23.33 20.53
C SER A 311 3.94 22.54 21.60
N HIS A 312 3.49 21.36 22.04
CA HIS A 312 3.84 20.84 23.36
C HIS A 312 4.17 19.34 23.56
N SER A 313 4.23 18.49 22.54
CA SER A 313 4.45 17.05 22.79
C SER A 313 5.83 16.57 22.32
N GLN A 314 6.77 16.43 23.26
CA GLN A 314 7.98 15.62 23.05
C GLN A 314 7.62 14.14 23.20
N VAL A 315 7.75 13.37 22.12
CA VAL A 315 7.54 11.92 22.14
C VAL A 315 8.87 11.23 22.52
N PRO A 316 8.90 10.39 23.56
CA PRO A 316 10.12 9.68 23.95
C PRO A 316 10.65 8.80 22.82
N MET A 317 11.98 8.78 22.69
CA MET A 317 12.71 7.92 21.75
C MET A 317 13.61 6.98 22.54
N ILE A 318 13.40 5.69 22.36
CA ILE A 318 14.25 4.64 22.91
C ILE A 318 15.55 4.64 22.12
N GLN A 319 16.69 4.66 22.81
CA GLN A 319 17.99 4.70 22.15
C GLN A 319 18.23 3.40 21.38
N SER A 320 18.94 3.48 20.26
CA SER A 320 19.11 2.32 19.36
C SER A 320 19.75 1.11 20.04
N GLN A 321 20.62 1.31 21.04
CA GLN A 321 21.26 0.22 21.79
C GLN A 321 20.34 -0.49 22.80
N ASP A 322 19.20 0.12 23.13
CA ASP A 322 18.25 -0.43 24.13
C ASP A 322 17.20 -1.34 23.47
N TRP A 323 17.21 -1.46 22.13
CA TRP A 323 16.36 -2.39 21.41
C TRP A 323 16.93 -3.81 21.45
N ILE A 324 16.10 -4.75 21.87
CA ILE A 324 16.40 -6.18 21.83
C ILE A 324 15.94 -6.71 20.47
N ASP A 325 16.86 -7.19 19.64
CA ASP A 325 16.52 -7.81 18.35
C ASP A 325 15.99 -9.23 18.55
N PHE A 326 14.70 -9.44 18.26
CA PHE A 326 13.99 -10.70 18.47
C PHE A 326 14.62 -11.85 17.68
N SER A 327 15.00 -11.60 16.43
CA SER A 327 15.56 -12.62 15.55
C SER A 327 17.01 -12.95 15.92
N GLN A 328 17.85 -11.94 16.20
CA GLN A 328 19.25 -12.17 16.59
C GLN A 328 19.39 -12.89 17.94
N GLN A 329 18.50 -12.59 18.89
CA GLN A 329 18.48 -13.22 20.21
C GLN A 329 17.75 -14.58 20.21
N ASN A 330 17.27 -15.05 19.05
CA ASN A 330 16.48 -16.27 18.91
C ASN A 330 15.28 -16.33 19.88
N LEU A 331 14.62 -15.19 20.06
CA LEU A 331 13.42 -15.12 20.87
C LEU A 331 12.26 -15.85 20.20
N ASN A 332 11.31 -16.25 21.02
CA ASN A 332 10.01 -16.81 20.67
C ASN A 332 8.98 -16.30 21.69
N ARG A 333 7.72 -16.73 21.57
CA ARG A 333 6.67 -16.33 22.51
C ARG A 333 7.05 -16.61 23.96
N GLU A 334 7.50 -17.82 24.26
CA GLU A 334 7.78 -18.28 25.63
C GLU A 334 8.94 -17.50 26.27
N SER A 335 10.04 -17.33 25.54
CA SER A 335 11.20 -16.57 26.01
C SER A 335 10.91 -15.08 26.14
N LEU A 336 10.07 -14.50 25.26
CA LEU A 336 9.61 -13.12 25.39
C LEU A 336 8.71 -12.93 26.63
N CYS A 337 7.75 -13.83 26.86
CA CYS A 337 6.95 -13.83 28.09
C CYS A 337 7.84 -13.93 29.33
N SER A 338 8.83 -14.83 29.34
CA SER A 338 9.78 -14.97 30.43
C SER A 338 10.60 -13.70 30.66
N LEU A 339 11.08 -13.06 29.58
CA LEU A 339 11.82 -11.79 29.64
C LEU A 339 10.99 -10.70 30.32
N LEU A 340 9.74 -10.50 29.86
CA LEU A 340 8.85 -9.48 30.40
C LEU A 340 8.42 -9.80 31.84
N SER A 341 8.23 -11.07 32.18
CA SER A 341 7.81 -11.47 33.54
C SER A 341 8.91 -11.28 34.58
N THR A 342 10.18 -11.35 34.17
CA THR A 342 11.34 -11.30 35.08
C THR A 342 12.03 -9.95 35.10
N THR A 343 11.80 -9.10 34.11
CA THR A 343 12.41 -7.76 34.05
C THR A 343 11.85 -6.82 35.12
N SER A 344 12.76 -6.04 35.72
CA SER A 344 12.42 -4.90 36.57
C SER A 344 12.24 -3.60 35.79
N GLU A 345 12.55 -3.58 34.49
CA GLU A 345 12.40 -2.39 33.64
C GLU A 345 10.91 -2.09 33.38
N ASP A 346 10.56 -0.81 33.39
CA ASP A 346 9.21 -0.34 33.06
C ASP A 346 8.97 -0.29 31.55
N VAL A 347 10.02 -0.28 30.72
CA VAL A 347 9.94 -0.25 29.26
C VAL A 347 10.88 -1.29 28.67
N VAL A 348 10.37 -2.12 27.77
CA VAL A 348 11.15 -3.12 27.02
C VAL A 348 10.84 -3.00 25.54
N ALA A 349 11.85 -2.67 24.74
CA ALA A 349 11.72 -2.48 23.30
C ALA A 349 12.25 -3.70 22.55
N ILE A 350 11.40 -4.33 21.76
CA ILE A 350 11.71 -5.51 20.95
C ILE A 350 11.62 -5.13 19.48
N SER A 351 12.68 -5.37 18.73
CA SER A 351 12.73 -5.10 17.30
C SER A 351 12.80 -6.37 16.46
N ASN A 352 12.50 -6.25 15.17
CA ASN A 352 12.77 -7.28 14.17
C ASN A 352 12.06 -8.61 14.49
N ILE A 353 10.80 -8.49 14.91
CA ILE A 353 9.89 -9.61 15.19
C ILE A 353 9.34 -10.09 13.84
N PRO A 354 9.66 -11.31 13.35
CA PRO A 354 9.10 -11.80 12.11
C PRO A 354 7.57 -11.88 12.19
N TYR A 355 6.87 -11.40 11.16
CA TYR A 355 5.42 -11.34 11.18
C TYR A 355 4.81 -12.70 10.81
N SER A 356 4.07 -13.29 11.74
CA SER A 356 3.57 -14.67 11.60
C SER A 356 2.62 -14.87 10.41
N LYS A 357 1.93 -13.81 9.96
CA LYS A 357 0.92 -13.92 8.89
C LYS A 357 1.50 -13.86 7.48
N THR A 358 2.77 -13.48 7.32
CA THR A 358 3.45 -13.40 6.01
C THR A 358 4.78 -14.18 6.00
N ILE A 359 5.12 -14.87 7.09
CA ILE A 359 6.40 -15.59 7.20
C ILE A 359 6.55 -16.67 6.12
N PHE A 360 5.46 -17.31 5.71
CA PHE A 360 5.50 -18.32 4.66
C PHE A 360 5.87 -17.70 3.30
N GLU A 361 5.19 -16.65 2.88
CA GLU A 361 5.44 -15.94 1.63
C GLU A 361 6.84 -15.32 1.57
N ARG A 362 7.31 -14.76 2.70
CA ARG A 362 8.68 -14.26 2.85
C ARG A 362 9.73 -15.34 2.56
N GLU A 363 9.52 -16.56 3.07
CA GLU A 363 10.43 -17.68 2.83
C GLU A 363 10.31 -18.23 1.40
N VAL A 364 9.11 -18.23 0.82
CA VAL A 364 8.90 -18.55 -0.60
C VAL A 364 9.68 -17.58 -1.50
N LEU A 365 9.57 -16.28 -1.27
CA LEU A 365 10.36 -15.26 -1.99
C LEU A 365 11.86 -15.52 -1.87
N SER A 366 12.34 -15.80 -0.66
CA SER A 366 13.76 -16.06 -0.42
C SER A 366 14.26 -17.30 -1.17
N SER A 367 13.39 -18.30 -1.37
CA SER A 367 13.70 -19.52 -2.13
C SER A 367 13.79 -19.31 -3.66
N LEU A 368 13.24 -18.21 -4.20
CA LEU A 368 13.30 -17.91 -5.65
C LEU A 368 14.71 -17.60 -6.15
N GLN A 369 15.60 -17.21 -5.24
CA GLN A 369 17.02 -16.93 -5.54
C GLN A 369 17.85 -18.20 -5.75
N ILE A 370 17.33 -19.37 -5.32
CA ILE A 370 18.02 -20.67 -5.44
C ILE A 370 17.62 -21.33 -6.76
N SER A 371 18.60 -21.64 -7.61
CA SER A 371 18.37 -22.17 -8.96
C SER A 371 17.96 -23.64 -9.01
N ASP A 372 18.29 -24.43 -7.97
CA ASP A 372 17.95 -25.86 -7.94
C ASP A 372 16.50 -26.08 -7.49
N GLU A 373 15.66 -26.50 -8.44
CA GLU A 373 14.31 -26.99 -8.16
C GLU A 373 14.35 -28.47 -7.78
N LYS A 374 14.22 -28.74 -6.47
CA LYS A 374 13.82 -30.06 -6.00
C LYS A 374 12.29 -30.17 -6.14
N PRO A 375 11.74 -31.36 -6.45
CA PRO A 375 10.30 -31.56 -6.61
C PRO A 375 9.47 -31.06 -5.42
N ASP A 376 10.00 -31.18 -4.20
CA ASP A 376 9.30 -30.83 -2.96
C ASP A 376 9.69 -29.45 -2.39
N TRP A 377 10.17 -28.52 -3.24
CA TRP A 377 10.72 -27.25 -2.75
C TRP A 377 9.71 -26.44 -1.93
N LEU A 378 8.45 -26.34 -2.37
CA LEU A 378 7.42 -25.55 -1.70
C LEU A 378 7.03 -26.16 -0.34
N SER A 379 6.83 -27.48 -0.30
CA SER A 379 6.58 -28.23 0.93
C SER A 379 7.72 -28.06 1.95
N ASN A 380 8.97 -28.10 1.49
CA ASN A 380 10.13 -27.86 2.35
C ASN A 380 10.15 -26.42 2.89
N VAL A 381 9.84 -25.43 2.06
CA VAL A 381 9.72 -24.03 2.50
C VAL A 381 8.62 -23.89 3.55
N ARG A 382 7.46 -24.51 3.33
CA ARG A 382 6.33 -24.50 4.28
C ARG A 382 6.70 -25.08 5.65
N VAL A 383 7.37 -26.23 5.67
CA VAL A 383 7.82 -26.86 6.92
C VAL A 383 8.89 -26.03 7.63
N ASN A 384 9.77 -25.37 6.87
CA ASN A 384 10.82 -24.54 7.45
C ASN A 384 10.28 -23.21 7.98
N SER A 385 9.33 -22.57 7.29
CA SER A 385 8.73 -21.32 7.76
C SER A 385 7.98 -21.49 9.08
N GLN A 386 7.34 -22.65 9.31
CA GLN A 386 6.68 -22.99 10.58
C GLN A 386 7.64 -23.11 11.77
N LYS A 387 8.94 -23.29 11.52
CA LYS A 387 9.96 -23.36 12.58
C LYS A 387 10.52 -21.99 12.95
N ILE A 388 10.23 -20.96 12.16
CA ILE A 388 10.73 -19.61 12.42
C ILE A 388 9.85 -18.97 13.49
N PRO A 389 10.41 -18.61 14.65
CA PRO A 389 9.67 -17.84 15.65
C PRO A 389 9.15 -16.56 15.03
N SER A 390 7.84 -16.37 15.10
CA SER A 390 7.14 -15.24 14.51
C SER A 390 5.90 -14.92 15.34
N LEU A 391 5.50 -13.66 15.35
CA LEU A 391 4.36 -13.17 16.13
C LEU A 391 3.52 -12.21 15.29
N SER A 392 2.22 -12.16 15.56
CA SER A 392 1.31 -11.14 15.04
C SER A 392 1.15 -10.00 16.04
N ALA A 393 0.55 -8.89 15.60
CA ALA A 393 0.20 -7.79 16.51
C ALA A 393 -0.72 -8.27 17.67
N LEU A 394 -1.66 -9.18 17.37
CA LEU A 394 -2.52 -9.78 18.39
C LEU A 394 -1.75 -10.66 19.37
N ASP A 395 -0.75 -11.42 18.90
CA ASP A 395 0.09 -12.22 19.80
C ASP A 395 0.86 -11.31 20.78
N LEU A 396 1.30 -10.14 20.33
CA LEU A 396 1.96 -9.15 21.18
C LEU A 396 1.01 -8.58 22.23
N ASP A 397 -0.25 -8.31 21.88
CA ASP A 397 -1.27 -7.85 22.84
C ASP A 397 -1.52 -8.92 23.92
N LEU A 398 -1.64 -10.19 23.53
CA LEU A 398 -1.84 -11.31 24.46
C LEU A 398 -0.63 -11.49 25.39
N ILE A 399 0.59 -11.38 24.87
CA ILE A 399 1.82 -11.41 25.67
C ILE A 399 1.85 -10.25 26.67
N ALA A 400 1.45 -9.05 26.24
CA ALA A 400 1.40 -7.89 27.11
C ALA A 400 0.40 -8.10 28.27
N GLU A 401 -0.82 -8.57 27.95
CA GLU A 401 -1.85 -8.91 28.94
C GLU A 401 -1.36 -9.96 29.95
N GLU A 402 -0.76 -11.06 29.47
CA GLU A 402 -0.23 -12.15 30.31
C GLU A 402 0.88 -11.70 31.27
N THR A 403 1.63 -10.65 30.91
CA THR A 403 2.81 -10.18 31.63
C THR A 403 2.59 -8.88 32.40
N GLY A 404 1.34 -8.36 32.39
CA GLY A 404 0.97 -7.11 33.06
C GLY A 404 1.56 -5.86 32.41
N PHE A 405 1.87 -5.92 31.11
CA PHE A 405 2.32 -4.81 30.29
C PHE A 405 1.18 -4.30 29.40
N GLU A 406 1.32 -3.06 28.93
CA GLU A 406 0.69 -2.59 27.70
C GLU A 406 1.71 -2.70 26.56
N VAL A 407 1.24 -2.72 25.31
CA VAL A 407 2.12 -2.76 24.13
C VAL A 407 1.71 -1.74 23.07
N LYS A 408 2.73 -1.13 22.47
CA LYS A 408 2.61 -0.41 21.20
C LYS A 408 3.41 -1.17 20.15
N SER A 409 2.81 -1.42 18.99
CA SER A 409 3.47 -2.09 17.87
C SER A 409 3.55 -1.16 16.66
N SER A 410 4.58 -1.36 15.85
CA SER A 410 4.80 -0.63 14.61
C SER A 410 5.24 -1.58 13.51
N CYS A 411 4.76 -1.32 12.30
CA CYS A 411 5.24 -1.95 11.07
C CYS A 411 5.93 -0.93 10.14
N ALA A 412 6.55 0.11 10.69
CA ALA A 412 7.22 1.16 9.92
C ALA A 412 8.44 0.66 9.10
N ARG A 413 9.01 -0.50 9.46
CA ARG A 413 10.19 -1.09 8.82
C ARG A 413 9.91 -2.27 7.89
N GLN A 414 8.77 -2.22 7.19
CA GLN A 414 8.36 -3.30 6.28
C GLN A 414 9.41 -3.64 5.21
N PHE A 415 10.15 -2.66 4.69
CA PHE A 415 11.14 -2.90 3.63
C PHE A 415 12.40 -3.58 4.18
N SER A 416 12.99 -3.05 5.26
CA SER A 416 14.23 -3.59 5.81
C SER A 416 14.02 -4.90 6.59
N GLN A 417 12.84 -5.08 7.20
CA GLN A 417 12.51 -6.27 7.99
C GLN A 417 11.60 -7.28 7.27
N LYS A 418 11.30 -7.07 5.97
CA LYS A 418 10.43 -7.95 5.18
C LYS A 418 9.07 -8.20 5.86
N GLY A 419 8.41 -7.12 6.25
CA GLY A 419 7.13 -7.15 6.94
C GLY A 419 7.17 -7.39 8.45
N GLY A 420 8.37 -7.46 9.05
CA GLY A 420 8.53 -7.59 10.50
C GLY A 420 7.92 -6.43 11.30
N LEU A 421 7.72 -6.70 12.59
CA LEU A 421 7.18 -5.76 13.57
C LEU A 421 8.26 -5.32 14.56
N ASP A 422 8.06 -4.11 15.08
CA ASP A 422 8.71 -3.62 16.28
C ASP A 422 7.65 -3.40 17.37
N ALA A 423 7.98 -3.70 18.62
CA ALA A 423 7.07 -3.61 19.76
C ALA A 423 7.75 -2.95 20.95
N ILE A 424 7.01 -2.10 21.65
CA ILE A 424 7.43 -1.50 22.92
C ILE A 424 6.42 -1.92 23.97
N PHE A 425 6.87 -2.75 24.91
CA PHE A 425 6.12 -3.12 26.09
C PHE A 425 6.40 -2.10 27.19
N TYR A 426 5.37 -1.55 27.83
CA TYR A 426 5.54 -0.60 28.91
C TYR A 426 4.57 -0.82 30.09
N ARG A 427 5.03 -0.46 31.30
CA ARG A 427 4.23 -0.39 32.54
C ARG A 427 4.13 1.06 32.98
N ASN A 428 2.95 1.46 33.49
CA ASN A 428 2.70 2.74 34.15
C ASN A 428 2.90 3.99 33.25
N SER A 429 1.81 4.73 33.05
CA SER A 429 1.62 5.75 32.00
C SER A 429 2.46 7.04 32.09
N ALA A 430 3.42 7.14 33.01
CA ALA A 430 4.20 8.35 33.24
C ALA A 430 5.05 8.80 32.03
N LEU A 431 5.39 7.88 31.12
CA LEU A 431 6.14 8.16 29.89
C LEU A 431 5.24 8.59 28.72
N GLY A 432 3.91 8.64 28.91
CA GLY A 432 2.94 8.86 27.84
C GLY A 432 2.77 7.62 26.95
N LYS A 433 1.62 7.53 26.25
CA LYS A 433 1.28 6.40 25.37
C LYS A 433 1.93 6.45 23.98
N GLN A 434 2.83 7.40 23.75
CA GLN A 434 3.43 7.64 22.44
C GLN A 434 4.93 7.33 22.48
N PHE A 435 5.41 6.58 21.49
CA PHE A 435 6.82 6.24 21.34
C PHE A 435 7.27 6.50 19.91
N ARG A 436 8.53 6.89 19.73
CA ARG A 436 9.16 6.92 18.40
C ARG A 436 9.74 5.55 18.07
N PHE A 437 9.23 4.95 17.00
CA PHE A 437 9.74 3.71 16.45
C PHE A 437 10.85 3.96 15.41
N PRO A 438 11.76 2.99 15.19
CA PRO A 438 12.66 2.99 14.05
C PRO A 438 11.89 3.03 12.72
N VAL A 439 12.53 3.56 11.68
CA VAL A 439 11.89 3.87 10.38
C VAL A 439 12.79 3.48 9.22
N ASP A 440 12.19 3.25 8.04
CA ASP A 440 12.91 2.81 6.85
C ASP A 440 13.26 3.93 5.85
N HIS A 441 12.78 5.16 6.04
CA HIS A 441 12.97 6.19 5.01
C HIS A 441 14.40 6.75 4.90
N VAL A 442 15.21 6.62 5.97
CA VAL A 442 16.55 7.22 6.03
C VAL A 442 17.45 6.61 4.96
N GLY A 443 18.04 7.46 4.11
CA GLY A 443 18.94 7.03 3.03
C GLY A 443 18.25 6.44 1.79
N ARG A 444 16.92 6.30 1.79
CA ARG A 444 16.14 5.88 0.62
C ARG A 444 15.62 7.08 -0.16
N LYS A 445 15.49 6.90 -1.47
CA LYS A 445 14.96 7.92 -2.38
C LYS A 445 13.43 7.95 -2.32
N TRP A 446 12.85 9.15 -2.40
CA TRP A 446 11.41 9.38 -2.29
C TRP A 446 10.60 8.68 -3.40
N GLU A 447 11.19 8.59 -4.59
CA GLU A 447 10.60 7.92 -5.74
C GLU A 447 10.39 6.42 -5.51
N CYS A 448 11.05 5.83 -4.51
CA CYS A 448 10.91 4.41 -4.16
C CYS A 448 9.81 4.13 -3.12
N PHE A 449 9.09 5.14 -2.64
CA PHE A 449 8.10 4.95 -1.56
C PHE A 449 6.67 4.72 -2.05
N ALA A 450 6.44 4.66 -3.36
CA ALA A 450 5.15 4.29 -3.92
C ALA A 450 5.31 3.74 -5.34
N ASN A 451 4.34 2.96 -5.79
CA ASN A 451 4.27 2.61 -7.20
C ASN A 451 3.73 3.78 -8.06
N GLU A 452 3.80 3.63 -9.38
CA GLU A 452 3.21 4.59 -10.33
C GLU A 452 2.08 3.94 -11.16
N PRO A 453 0.81 3.97 -10.69
CA PRO A 453 -0.31 3.30 -11.37
C PRO A 453 -0.55 3.78 -12.81
N LEU A 454 -0.17 5.03 -13.09
CA LEU A 454 -0.30 5.63 -14.41
C LEU A 454 0.85 5.28 -15.36
N LYS A 455 2.02 4.80 -14.88
CA LYS A 455 3.19 4.53 -15.72
C LYS A 455 2.89 3.39 -16.71
N GLY A 456 2.36 2.26 -16.23
CA GLY A 456 1.95 1.13 -17.09
C GLY A 456 0.80 1.46 -18.06
N LYS A 457 -0.18 2.26 -17.63
CA LYS A 457 -1.28 2.72 -18.51
C LYS A 457 -0.79 3.68 -19.60
N LYS A 458 0.19 4.54 -19.29
CA LYS A 458 0.85 5.41 -20.29
C LYS A 458 1.59 4.58 -21.33
N ILE A 459 2.19 3.45 -20.95
CA ILE A 459 2.87 2.54 -21.88
C ILE A 459 1.87 1.80 -22.76
N GLN A 460 0.81 1.20 -22.20
CA GLN A 460 -0.24 0.52 -22.98
C GLN A 460 -1.00 1.44 -23.93
N VAL A 461 -1.40 2.64 -23.48
CA VAL A 461 -2.09 3.63 -24.34
C VAL A 461 -1.16 4.13 -25.46
N LYS A 462 0.16 4.24 -25.21
CA LYS A 462 1.13 4.54 -26.26
C LYS A 462 1.32 3.38 -27.22
N ALA A 463 1.44 2.15 -26.74
CA ALA A 463 1.56 0.96 -27.59
C ALA A 463 0.31 0.76 -28.47
N GLY A 464 -0.88 1.11 -27.98
CA GLY A 464 -2.13 1.08 -28.75
C GLY A 464 -2.39 2.32 -29.62
N GLY A 465 -1.63 3.42 -29.48
CA GLY A 465 -1.84 4.67 -30.20
C GLY A 465 -0.59 5.17 -30.92
N ASN A 466 -0.59 5.13 -32.26
CA ASN A 466 0.45 5.63 -33.21
C ASN A 466 1.91 5.18 -33.00
N LEU A 467 2.30 4.60 -31.86
CA LEU A 467 3.62 3.98 -31.65
C LEU A 467 3.88 2.81 -32.60
N PRO A 468 2.88 1.95 -32.93
CA PRO A 468 3.09 0.91 -33.93
C PRO A 468 3.53 1.51 -35.26
N GLN A 469 2.86 2.55 -35.77
CA GLN A 469 3.16 3.05 -37.11
C GLN A 469 4.54 3.69 -37.23
N ALA A 470 4.94 4.56 -36.29
CA ALA A 470 6.22 5.25 -36.41
C ALA A 470 7.43 4.33 -36.17
N VAL A 471 7.30 3.32 -35.29
CA VAL A 471 8.33 2.28 -35.11
C VAL A 471 8.36 1.34 -36.31
N LEU A 472 7.18 0.92 -36.81
CA LEU A 472 7.07 0.11 -38.03
C LEU A 472 7.63 0.84 -39.24
N ASP A 473 7.45 2.16 -39.37
CA ASP A 473 8.00 2.94 -40.49
C ASP A 473 9.54 2.95 -40.45
N VAL A 474 10.14 3.11 -39.27
CA VAL A 474 11.61 3.01 -39.11
C VAL A 474 12.08 1.59 -39.44
N LEU A 475 11.44 0.55 -38.89
CA LEU A 475 11.78 -0.84 -39.16
C LEU A 475 11.59 -1.20 -40.65
N LYS A 476 10.57 -0.64 -41.30
CA LYS A 476 10.28 -0.80 -42.73
C LYS A 476 11.35 -0.14 -43.61
N THR A 477 11.80 1.08 -43.27
CA THR A 477 12.90 1.73 -44.00
C THR A 477 14.22 0.95 -43.93
N GLN A 478 14.37 0.09 -42.92
CA GLN A 478 15.54 -0.76 -42.69
C GLN A 478 15.34 -2.21 -43.16
N GLY A 479 14.20 -2.54 -43.80
CA GLY A 479 13.92 -3.89 -44.32
C GLY A 479 13.60 -4.95 -43.27
N LEU A 480 13.21 -4.53 -42.05
CA LEU A 480 12.87 -5.39 -40.91
C LEU A 480 11.35 -5.59 -40.70
N GLU A 481 10.52 -5.16 -41.65
CA GLU A 481 9.07 -5.34 -41.60
C GLU A 481 8.71 -6.83 -41.46
N GLY A 482 8.07 -7.21 -40.35
CA GLY A 482 7.70 -8.60 -40.05
C GLY A 482 8.85 -9.53 -39.65
N ARG A 483 10.06 -9.00 -39.45
CA ARG A 483 11.26 -9.76 -39.01
C ARG A 483 11.79 -9.31 -37.64
N CYS A 484 11.18 -8.28 -37.04
CA CYS A 484 11.58 -7.71 -35.77
C CYS A 484 10.38 -7.60 -34.81
N ASP A 485 10.47 -8.27 -33.67
CA ASP A 485 9.49 -8.13 -32.59
C ASP A 485 9.84 -6.91 -31.72
N VAL A 486 8.86 -6.04 -31.49
CA VAL A 486 9.05 -4.84 -30.66
C VAL A 486 8.51 -5.10 -29.26
N VAL A 487 9.40 -5.06 -28.29
CA VAL A 487 9.08 -5.18 -26.87
C VAL A 487 9.20 -3.81 -26.22
N VAL A 488 8.09 -3.30 -25.69
CA VAL A 488 8.10 -2.03 -24.95
C VAL A 488 8.36 -2.31 -23.48
N LEU A 489 9.47 -1.81 -22.96
CA LEU A 489 9.87 -1.94 -21.56
C LEU A 489 9.60 -0.64 -20.80
N GLU A 490 9.38 -0.76 -19.49
CA GLU A 490 9.29 0.40 -18.62
C GLU A 490 10.66 1.08 -18.48
N GLU A 491 11.70 0.28 -18.24
CA GLU A 491 13.11 0.67 -18.16
C GLU A 491 13.98 -0.45 -18.74
N LEU A 492 15.15 -0.09 -19.28
CA LEU A 492 16.12 -1.10 -19.70
C LEU A 492 16.74 -1.74 -18.45
N PRO A 493 16.93 -3.07 -18.41
CA PRO A 493 17.65 -3.71 -17.32
C PRO A 493 19.09 -3.20 -17.32
N VAL A 494 19.62 -2.83 -16.15
CA VAL A 494 20.96 -2.28 -15.99
C VAL A 494 21.75 -3.12 -14.98
N LYS A 495 22.99 -3.46 -15.33
CA LYS A 495 23.98 -4.10 -14.47
C LYS A 495 25.26 -3.29 -14.50
N GLU A 496 25.75 -2.89 -13.32
CA GLU A 496 26.97 -2.08 -13.17
C GLU A 496 26.96 -0.76 -13.97
N GLY A 497 25.78 -0.17 -14.17
CA GLY A 497 25.62 1.09 -14.91
C GLY A 497 25.55 0.96 -16.43
N MET A 498 25.58 -0.26 -16.99
CA MET A 498 25.37 -0.54 -18.41
C MET A 498 24.13 -1.41 -18.62
N VAL A 499 23.53 -1.35 -19.82
CA VAL A 499 22.37 -2.19 -20.17
C VAL A 499 22.77 -3.66 -20.10
N ASP A 500 21.98 -4.47 -19.38
CA ASP A 500 22.20 -5.90 -19.24
C ASP A 500 21.60 -6.65 -20.45
N HIS A 501 22.44 -6.85 -21.46
CA HIS A 501 22.07 -7.56 -22.68
C HIS A 501 21.73 -9.04 -22.45
N GLU A 502 22.27 -9.68 -21.39
CA GLU A 502 21.98 -11.08 -21.08
C GLU A 502 20.56 -11.25 -20.54
N VAL A 503 20.08 -10.28 -19.76
CA VAL A 503 18.68 -10.24 -19.32
C VAL A 503 17.74 -10.02 -20.51
N LEU A 504 18.06 -9.08 -21.40
CA LEU A 504 17.25 -8.80 -22.58
C LEU A 504 17.17 -10.00 -23.54
N LYS A 505 18.27 -10.75 -23.74
CA LYS A 505 18.26 -11.98 -24.55
C LYS A 505 17.29 -13.03 -24.01
N LYS A 506 17.16 -13.14 -22.68
CA LYS A 506 16.27 -14.11 -22.03
C LYS A 506 14.80 -13.69 -22.03
N MET A 507 14.47 -12.44 -22.37
CA MET A 507 13.09 -11.97 -22.47
C MET A 507 12.42 -12.53 -23.73
N ARG A 508 11.46 -13.44 -23.53
CA ARG A 508 10.63 -14.01 -24.59
C ARG A 508 9.56 -13.04 -25.05
#